data_AF-A0A353FGX9-F1
#
_entry.id   AF-A0A353FGX9-F1
#
_cell.length_a   1.000
_cell.length_b   1.000
_cell.length_c   1.000
_cell.angle_alpha   90.00
_cell.angle_beta   90.00
_cell.angle_gamma   90.00
#
_symmetry.space_group_name_H-M   'P 1'
#
loop_
_entity.id
_entity.type
_entity.pdbx_description
1 polymer ?
#
loop_
_entity_poly.entity_id
_entity_poly.type
_entity_poly.pdbx_seq_one_letter_code
_entity_poly.pdbx_strand_id
1 'polypeptide(L)'
;MSDENLNYENLEASLSISSLDELENEVKSMESGGVHTMADSGVKDTICRVYGKVKPILKGIVLIPFIPAPVKRAVDLLCRALDAFCGRS
;
A
#
# COMPACT_ATOMS: atom_id res chain seq x y z
N MET A 1 21.40 7.60 -16.91
CA MET A 1 20.04 7.46 -16.37
C MET A 1 19.66 6.03 -16.62
N SER A 2 19.73 5.19 -15.60
CA SER A 2 19.46 3.76 -15.75
C SER A 2 17.95 3.60 -15.80
N ASP A 3 17.44 3.13 -16.93
CA ASP A 3 16.10 2.60 -17.05
C ASP A 3 15.95 1.45 -16.04
N GLU A 4 15.30 1.74 -14.91
CA GLU A 4 14.85 0.72 -13.97
C GLU A 4 13.80 -0.12 -14.70
N ASN A 5 14.30 -1.17 -15.36
CA ASN A 5 13.48 -2.17 -16.01
C ASN A 5 12.71 -2.89 -14.89
N LEU A 6 11.45 -2.48 -14.69
CA LEU A 6 10.47 -3.10 -13.79
C LEU A 6 10.18 -4.52 -14.29
N ASN A 7 11.14 -5.42 -14.06
CA ASN A 7 11.03 -6.83 -14.38
C ASN A 7 10.50 -7.58 -13.15
N TYR A 8 9.65 -8.59 -13.35
CA TYR A 8 8.96 -9.30 -12.26
C TYR A 8 9.92 -9.91 -11.22
N GLU A 9 11.10 -10.34 -11.65
CA GLU A 9 12.15 -10.87 -10.78
C GLU A 9 12.67 -9.81 -9.78
N ASN A 10 12.73 -8.54 -10.20
CA ASN A 10 13.18 -7.44 -9.34
C ASN A 10 12.07 -6.99 -8.37
N LEU A 11 10.80 -7.13 -8.79
CA LEU A 11 9.66 -6.99 -7.88
C LEU A 11 9.66 -8.06 -6.79
N GLU A 12 9.98 -9.31 -7.15
CA GLU A 12 10.03 -10.42 -6.19
C GLU A 12 11.11 -10.20 -5.12
N ALA A 13 12.29 -9.73 -5.54
CA ALA A 13 13.37 -9.37 -4.62
C ALA A 13 12.98 -8.24 -3.65
N SER A 14 12.24 -7.25 -4.15
CA SER A 14 11.73 -6.13 -3.33
C SER A 14 10.61 -6.55 -2.37
N LEU A 15 9.90 -7.64 -2.68
CA LEU A 15 8.75 -8.17 -1.95
C LEU A 15 9.07 -9.44 -1.15
N SER A 16 10.31 -9.56 -0.68
CA SER A 16 10.72 -10.64 0.20
C SER A 16 9.74 -10.81 1.39
N ILE A 17 9.51 -12.04 1.83
CA ILE A 17 8.52 -12.33 2.89
C ILE A 17 8.80 -11.50 4.16
N SER A 18 10.07 -11.34 4.53
CA SER A 18 10.48 -10.54 5.68
C SER A 18 10.07 -9.07 5.58
N SER A 19 10.16 -8.44 4.39
CA SER A 19 9.73 -7.05 4.22
C SER A 19 8.21 -6.88 4.27
N LEU A 20 7.47 -7.90 3.84
CA LEU A 20 6.00 -7.90 3.94
C LEU A 20 5.51 -8.08 5.38
N ASP A 21 6.16 -8.93 6.17
CA ASP A 21 5.80 -9.12 7.58
C ASP A 21 6.14 -7.88 8.42
N GLU A 22 7.25 -7.20 8.13
CA GLU A 22 7.59 -5.91 8.75
C GLU A 22 6.56 -4.84 8.42
N LEU A 23 6.20 -4.70 7.13
CA LEU A 23 5.15 -3.78 6.68
C LEU A 23 3.79 -4.09 7.31
N GLU A 24 3.43 -5.37 7.48
CA GLU A 24 2.20 -5.75 8.16
C GLU A 24 2.18 -5.31 9.63
N ASN A 25 3.32 -5.40 10.32
CA ASN A 25 3.42 -4.94 11.70
C ASN A 25 3.30 -3.41 11.80
N GLU A 26 3.87 -2.66 10.85
CA GLU A 26 3.68 -1.22 10.76
C GLU A 26 2.21 -0.85 10.53
N VAL A 27 1.53 -1.53 9.60
CA VAL A 27 0.10 -1.34 9.33
C VAL A 27 -0.72 -1.60 10.60
N LYS A 28 -0.46 -2.70 11.32
CA LYS A 28 -1.14 -3.01 12.60
C LYS A 28 -0.92 -1.91 13.64
N SER A 29 0.27 -1.31 13.67
CA SER A 29 0.57 -0.18 14.55
C SER A 29 -0.26 1.06 14.17
N MET A 30 -0.42 1.33 12.87
CA MET A 30 -1.28 2.42 12.37
C MET A 30 -2.78 2.20 12.64
N GLU A 31 -3.24 0.94 12.68
CA GLU A 31 -4.64 0.62 13.01
C GLU A 31 -4.93 0.75 14.51
N SER A 32 -3.94 0.47 15.37
CA SER A 32 -4.09 0.41 16.83
C SER A 32 -3.72 1.70 17.56
N GLY A 33 -2.79 2.48 17.03
CA GLY A 33 -2.47 3.84 17.47
C GLY A 33 -3.06 4.84 16.49
N GLY A 34 -3.94 5.73 16.96
CA GLY A 34 -4.49 6.81 16.13
C GLY A 34 -3.36 7.51 15.38
N VAL A 35 -3.38 7.45 14.05
CA VAL A 35 -2.31 7.97 13.21
C VAL A 35 -2.24 9.49 13.38
N HIS A 36 -1.36 9.96 14.26
CA HIS A 36 -1.04 11.38 14.44
C HIS A 36 -0.06 11.82 13.35
N THR A 37 -0.53 11.92 12.11
CA THR A 37 0.30 12.55 11.07
C THR A 37 0.23 14.06 11.22
N MET A 38 1.37 14.69 11.50
CA MET A 38 1.55 16.15 11.39
C MET A 38 1.60 16.62 9.92
N ALA A 39 1.06 15.82 8.98
CA ALA A 39 0.95 16.22 7.59
C ALA A 39 0.05 17.45 7.52
N ASP A 40 0.48 18.45 6.76
CA ASP A 40 -0.35 19.60 6.43
C ASP A 40 -1.73 19.10 5.97
N SER A 41 -2.80 19.65 6.53
CA SER A 41 -4.17 19.15 6.26
C SER A 41 -4.48 19.08 4.77
N GLY A 42 -3.91 20.00 3.96
CA GLY A 42 -4.08 19.98 2.50
C GLY A 42 -3.41 18.79 1.80
N VAL A 43 -2.28 18.30 2.33
CA VAL A 43 -1.59 17.11 1.83
C VAL A 43 -2.40 15.85 2.15
N LYS A 44 -2.93 15.75 3.38
CA LYS A 44 -3.79 14.63 3.78
C LYS A 44 -5.03 14.53 2.89
N ASP A 45 -5.76 15.63 2.71
CA ASP A 45 -6.96 15.67 1.86
C ASP A 45 -6.66 15.27 0.40
N THR A 46 -5.51 15.71 -0.12
CA THR A 46 -5.09 15.37 -1.48
C THR A 46 -4.79 13.89 -1.62
N ILE A 47 -4.02 13.31 -0.69
CA ILE A 47 -3.71 11.86 -0.68
C ILE A 47 -4.99 11.05 -0.58
N CYS A 48 -5.91 11.41 0.32
CA CYS A 48 -7.15 10.66 0.51
C CYS A 48 -8.10 10.76 -0.68
N ARG A 49 -8.17 11.93 -1.34
CA ARG A 49 -8.94 12.10 -2.57
C ARG A 49 -8.38 11.27 -3.72
N VAL A 50 -7.05 11.22 -3.86
CA VAL A 50 -6.40 10.38 -4.88
C VAL A 50 -6.62 8.91 -4.55
N TYR A 51 -6.41 8.51 -3.30
CA TYR A 51 -6.62 7.14 -2.83
C TYR A 51 -8.04 6.66 -3.11
N GLY A 52 -9.07 7.45 -2.82
CA GLY A 52 -10.46 7.09 -3.13
C GLY A 52 -10.71 6.77 -4.61
N LYS A 53 -9.98 7.40 -5.53
CA LYS A 53 -10.05 7.13 -6.98
C LYS A 53 -9.29 5.88 -7.39
N VAL A 54 -8.12 5.63 -6.79
CA VAL A 54 -7.25 4.50 -7.17
C VAL A 54 -7.55 3.21 -6.40
N LYS A 55 -8.19 3.29 -5.23
CA LYS A 55 -8.60 2.13 -4.42
C LYS A 55 -9.35 1.05 -5.23
N PRO A 56 -10.37 1.35 -6.06
CA PRO A 56 -11.02 0.32 -6.86
C PRO A 56 -10.06 -0.32 -7.88
N ILE A 57 -9.11 0.44 -8.43
CA ILE A 57 -8.10 -0.07 -9.38
C ILE A 57 -7.14 -1.01 -8.64
N LEU A 58 -6.63 -0.58 -7.48
CA LEU A 58 -5.76 -1.39 -6.63
C LEU A 58 -6.44 -2.71 -6.24
N LYS A 59 -7.72 -2.66 -5.84
CA LYS A 59 -8.52 -3.87 -5.56
C LYS A 59 -8.72 -4.73 -6.80
N GLY A 60 -8.86 -4.13 -7.98
CA GLY A 60 -8.95 -4.84 -9.25
C GLY A 60 -7.68 -5.61 -9.59
N ILE A 61 -6.49 -5.04 -9.33
CA ILE A 61 -5.20 -5.69 -9.59
C ILE A 61 -5.07 -6.99 -8.78
N VAL A 62 -5.54 -7.00 -7.54
CA VAL A 62 -5.48 -8.20 -6.67
C VAL A 62 -6.33 -9.36 -7.20
N LEU A 63 -7.36 -9.08 -8.01
CA LEU A 63 -8.24 -10.09 -8.60
C LEU A 63 -7.64 -10.78 -9.83
N ILE A 64 -6.55 -10.24 -10.39
CA ILE A 64 -5.89 -10.84 -11.56
C ILE A 64 -5.24 -12.17 -11.13
N PRO A 65 -5.57 -13.29 -11.79
CA PRO A 65 -5.11 -14.63 -11.38
C PRO A 65 -3.60 -14.81 -11.51
N PHE A 66 -2.95 -14.11 -12.44
CA PHE A 66 -1.51 -14.22 -12.72
C PHE A 66 -0.61 -13.34 -11.83
N ILE A 67 -1.20 -12.52 -10.94
CA ILE A 67 -0.40 -11.71 -10.02
C ILE A 67 0.12 -12.59 -8.87
N PRO A 68 1.42 -12.56 -8.55
CA PRO A 68 2.00 -13.31 -7.45
C PRO A 68 1.34 -12.98 -6.10
N ALA A 69 1.19 -13.98 -5.23
CA ALA A 69 0.69 -13.81 -3.87
C ALA A 69 1.38 -12.70 -3.05
N PRO A 70 2.72 -12.52 -3.07
CA PRO A 70 3.35 -11.44 -2.31
C PRO A 70 2.94 -10.04 -2.81
N VAL A 71 2.76 -9.88 -4.13
CA VAL A 71 2.27 -8.62 -4.72
C VAL A 71 0.83 -8.34 -4.26
N LYS A 72 -0.02 -9.38 -4.24
CA LYS A 72 -1.39 -9.26 -3.72
C LYS A 72 -1.42 -8.82 -2.26
N ARG A 73 -0.56 -9.42 -1.43
CA ARG A 73 -0.41 -9.07 -0.01
C ARG A 73 0.09 -7.64 0.16
N ALA A 74 1.07 -7.21 -0.61
CA ALA A 74 1.59 -5.83 -0.58
C ALA A 74 0.49 -4.79 -0.89
N VAL A 75 -0.31 -5.04 -1.93
CA VAL A 75 -1.39 -4.13 -2.32
C VAL A 75 -2.49 -4.09 -1.26
N ASP A 76 -2.82 -5.23 -0.65
CA ASP A 76 -3.79 -5.28 0.46
C ASP A 76 -3.31 -4.51 1.69
N LEU A 77 -2.06 -4.72 2.09
CA LEU A 77 -1.41 -3.99 3.20
C LEU A 77 -1.38 -2.48 2.95
N LEU A 78 -1.01 -2.06 1.73
CA LEU A 78 -1.03 -0.64 1.34
C LEU A 78 -2.45 -0.06 1.46
N CYS A 79 -3.47 -0.79 1.00
CA CYS A 79 -4.85 -0.35 1.12
C CYS A 79 -5.26 -0.20 2.59
N ARG A 80 -4.88 -1.13 3.46
CA ARG A 80 -5.17 -1.06 4.89
C ARG A 80 -4.48 0.12 5.57
N ALA A 81 -3.21 0.36 5.28
CA ALA A 81 -2.47 1.52 5.79
C ALA A 81 -3.14 2.85 5.38
N LEU A 82 -3.55 2.97 4.11
CA LEU A 82 -4.21 4.17 3.60
C LEU A 82 -5.63 4.33 4.15
N ASP A 83 -6.35 3.24 4.39
CA ASP A 83 -7.65 3.26 5.07
C ASP A 83 -7.52 3.74 6.52
N ALA A 84 -6.46 3.33 7.23
CA ALA A 84 -6.14 3.83 8.57
C ALA A 84 -5.73 5.32 8.55
N PHE A 85 -4.90 5.72 7.59
CA PHE A 85 -4.40 7.09 7.44
C PHE A 85 -5.51 8.10 7.07
N CYS A 86 -6.36 7.75 6.11
CA CYS A 86 -7.44 8.63 5.66
C CYS A 86 -8.60 8.68 6.65
N GLY A 87 -8.66 7.73 7.59
CA GLY A 87 -9.87 7.43 8.33
C GLY A 87 -10.91 6.83 7.38
N ARG A 88 -11.69 5.86 7.84
CA ARG A 88 -12.85 5.35 7.08
C ARG A 88 -13.71 6.54 6.64
N SER A 89 -13.57 6.92 5.38
CA SER A 89 -14.52 7.81 4.70
C SER A 89 -15.79 7.02 4.41
#